data_AF-A0A0D6B6K1-F1
#
_entry.id   AF-A0A0D6B6K1-F1
#
_cell.length_a   1.000
_cell.length_b   1.000
_cell.length_c   1.000
_cell.angle_alpha   90.00
_cell.angle_beta   90.00
_cell.angle_gamma   90.00
#
_symmetry.space_group_name_H-M   'P 1'
#
loop_
_entity.id
_entity.type
_entity.pdbx_description
1 polymer ?
#
loop_
_entity_poly.entity_id
_entity_poly.type
_entity_poly.pdbx_seq_one_letter_code
_entity_poly.pdbx_strand_id
1 'polypeptide(L)'
;MHANRSSWPFRIEPGLRPEHRERAAQEYWRAFSRKLRNPLGPETKAVAFIERVLDPTHAISAVSEDGDFLGVAGYKSPDGAFIGGRFEDLAAVYGRTSPAIRGLLIGLLERNCADDTLLMDGIFVEPEARGRGVGKALLNAMEEL
;
A
#
# COMPACT_ATOMS: atom_id res chain seq x y z
N MET A 1 30.99 21.30 13.36
CA MET A 1 29.77 21.17 14.16
C MET A 1 28.57 21.17 13.21
N HIS A 2 28.10 19.98 12.80
CA HIS A 2 26.86 19.83 12.04
C HIS A 2 25.86 19.10 12.93
N ALA A 3 24.71 19.74 13.13
CA ALA A 3 23.66 19.29 14.02
C ALA A 3 23.20 17.88 13.61
N ASN A 4 23.45 16.92 14.50
CA ASN A 4 22.88 15.58 14.44
C ASN A 4 21.36 15.73 14.55
N ARG A 5 20.67 15.77 13.40
CA ARG A 5 19.22 15.71 13.36
C ARG A 5 18.85 14.43 14.09
N SER A 6 17.97 14.53 15.08
CA SER A 6 17.37 13.43 15.80
C SER A 6 16.74 12.45 14.80
N SER A 7 17.55 11.52 14.30
CA SER A 7 17.14 10.35 13.56
C SER A 7 16.42 9.49 14.57
N TRP A 8 15.09 9.51 14.53
CA TRP A 8 14.34 8.39 15.06
C TRP A 8 14.95 7.14 14.41
N PRO A 9 15.48 6.17 15.18
CA PRO A 9 16.12 5.03 14.59
C PRO A 9 15.01 4.18 13.95
N PHE A 10 15.03 4.12 12.62
CA PHE A 10 14.12 3.29 11.84
C PHE A 10 14.93 2.48 10.84
N ARG A 11 14.38 1.34 10.44
CA ARG A 11 14.96 0.44 9.45
C ARG A 11 14.03 0.35 8.26
N ILE A 12 14.61 0.29 7.08
CA ILE A 12 13.90 0.00 5.85
C ILE A 12 14.04 -1.49 5.58
N GLU A 13 12.93 -2.16 5.35
CA GLU A 13 12.88 -3.59 5.08
C GLU A 13 12.17 -3.83 3.76
N PRO A 14 12.71 -4.73 2.90
CA PRO A 14 12.00 -5.15 1.72
C PRO A 14 10.76 -5.94 2.15
N GLY A 15 9.65 -5.59 1.51
CA GLY A 15 8.35 -6.15 1.78
C GLY A 15 7.63 -5.59 2.99
N LEU A 16 6.51 -6.21 3.32
CA LEU A 16 5.67 -5.87 4.47
C LEU A 16 5.53 -7.07 5.40
N ARG A 17 5.82 -6.88 6.69
CA ARG A 17 5.63 -7.94 7.69
C ARG A 17 4.15 -8.31 7.81
N PRO A 18 3.81 -9.58 8.07
CA PRO A 18 2.42 -10.02 8.22
C PRO A 18 1.64 -9.23 9.28
N GLU A 19 2.30 -8.88 10.38
CA GLU A 19 1.72 -8.09 11.49
C GLU A 19 1.35 -6.65 11.09
N HIS A 20 1.96 -6.11 10.04
CA HIS A 20 1.69 -4.75 9.55
C HIS A 20 0.68 -4.73 8.40
N ARG A 21 0.22 -5.90 7.93
CA ARG A 21 -0.66 -6.04 6.77
C ARG A 21 -1.99 -5.33 6.93
N GLU A 22 -2.67 -5.56 8.06
CA GLU A 22 -3.93 -4.90 8.38
C GLU A 22 -3.77 -3.38 8.42
N ARG A 23 -2.70 -2.91 9.09
CA ARG A 23 -2.42 -1.48 9.25
C ARG A 23 -2.12 -0.81 7.92
N ALA A 24 -1.32 -1.44 7.06
CA ALA A 24 -1.06 -0.96 5.70
C ALA A 24 -2.34 -0.89 4.86
N ALA A 25 -3.24 -1.87 4.98
CA ALA A 25 -4.53 -1.87 4.28
C ALA A 25 -5.45 -0.74 4.75
N GLN A 26 -5.50 -0.49 6.06
CA GLN A 26 -6.24 0.63 6.64
C GLN A 26 -5.69 1.98 6.16
N GLU A 27 -4.37 2.16 6.16
CA GLU A 27 -3.74 3.41 5.69
C GLU A 27 -3.93 3.62 4.19
N TYR A 28 -3.82 2.56 3.38
CA TYR A 28 -4.15 2.61 1.95
C TYR A 28 -5.60 3.05 1.75
N TRP A 29 -6.54 2.47 2.50
CA TRP A 29 -7.93 2.91 2.48
C TRP A 29 -8.07 4.38 2.89
N ARG A 30 -7.47 4.83 4.00
CA ARG A 30 -7.57 6.23 4.44
C ARG A 30 -7.12 7.20 3.36
N ALA A 31 -5.98 6.94 2.73
CA ALA A 31 -5.42 7.80 1.71
C ALA A 31 -6.18 7.78 0.36
N PHE A 32 -6.74 6.63 -0.02
CA PHE A 32 -7.44 6.47 -1.31
C PHE A 32 -8.97 6.43 -1.22
N SER A 33 -9.54 6.45 -0.01
CA SER A 33 -10.99 6.39 0.28
C SER A 33 -11.78 7.46 -0.46
N ARG A 34 -11.23 8.68 -0.62
CA ARG A 34 -11.91 9.77 -1.34
C ARG A 34 -12.29 9.40 -2.78
N LYS A 35 -11.53 8.51 -3.44
CA LYS A 35 -11.79 8.03 -4.81
C LYS A 35 -12.45 6.63 -4.80
N LEU A 36 -12.12 5.83 -3.80
CA LEU A 36 -12.47 4.42 -3.73
C LEU A 36 -13.76 4.12 -2.95
N ARG A 37 -14.28 5.06 -2.15
CA ARG A 37 -15.47 4.87 -1.29
C ARG A 37 -16.73 4.50 -2.06
N ASN A 38 -16.94 5.06 -3.24
CA ASN A 38 -18.12 4.75 -4.06
C ASN A 38 -18.06 3.32 -4.65
N PRO A 39 -16.95 2.87 -5.27
CA PRO A 39 -16.83 1.48 -5.75
C PRO A 39 -16.70 0.43 -4.63
N LEU A 40 -15.88 0.67 -3.61
CA LEU A 40 -15.48 -0.36 -2.64
C LEU A 40 -16.40 -0.43 -1.42
N GLY A 41 -17.47 0.36 -1.39
CA GLY A 41 -18.50 0.27 -0.36
C GLY A 41 -17.96 0.62 1.05
N PRO A 42 -18.59 0.09 2.12
CA PRO A 42 -18.23 0.43 3.49
C PRO A 42 -16.78 0.06 3.80
N GLU A 43 -16.12 0.91 4.61
CA GLU A 43 -14.70 0.81 4.98
C GLU A 43 -14.26 -0.59 5.36
N THR A 44 -15.07 -1.33 6.13
CA THR A 44 -14.77 -2.70 6.54
C THR A 44 -14.55 -3.66 5.37
N LYS A 45 -15.38 -3.57 4.31
CA LYS A 45 -15.21 -4.42 3.12
C LYS A 45 -14.02 -3.97 2.28
N ALA A 46 -13.82 -2.67 2.17
CA ALA A 46 -12.71 -2.15 1.40
C ALA A 46 -11.36 -2.50 2.02
N VAL A 47 -11.21 -2.34 3.34
CA VAL A 47 -10.00 -2.74 4.06
C VAL A 47 -9.78 -4.24 3.94
N ALA A 48 -10.81 -5.08 4.13
CA ALA A 48 -10.69 -6.53 3.95
C ALA A 48 -10.30 -6.94 2.52
N PHE A 49 -10.80 -6.22 1.51
CA PHE A 49 -10.40 -6.43 0.12
C PHE A 49 -8.94 -6.03 -0.10
N ILE A 50 -8.55 -4.83 0.31
CA ILE A 50 -7.18 -4.32 0.19
C ILE A 50 -6.22 -5.25 0.90
N GLU A 51 -6.49 -5.63 2.15
CA GLU A 51 -5.69 -6.57 2.91
C GLU A 51 -5.50 -7.89 2.16
N ARG A 52 -6.56 -8.42 1.54
CA ARG A 52 -6.51 -9.68 0.79
C ARG A 52 -5.66 -9.57 -0.49
N VAL A 53 -5.77 -8.47 -1.22
CA VAL A 53 -5.05 -8.28 -2.50
C VAL A 53 -3.69 -7.62 -2.34
N LEU A 54 -3.34 -7.22 -1.12
CA LEU A 54 -2.05 -6.66 -0.77
C LEU A 54 -0.99 -7.75 -0.92
N ASP A 55 -0.05 -7.51 -1.83
CA ASP A 55 1.14 -8.35 -1.98
C ASP A 55 2.28 -7.75 -1.15
N PRO A 56 2.68 -8.42 -0.05
CA PRO A 56 3.75 -7.92 0.80
C PRO A 56 5.12 -7.98 0.11
N THR A 57 5.28 -8.65 -1.02
CA THR A 57 6.56 -8.72 -1.74
C THR A 57 6.82 -7.49 -2.60
N HIS A 58 5.76 -6.83 -3.07
CA HIS A 58 5.80 -5.62 -3.90
C HIS A 58 5.68 -4.34 -3.05
N ALA A 59 6.32 -4.36 -1.88
CA ALA A 59 6.32 -3.28 -0.92
C ALA A 59 7.71 -3.06 -0.33
N ILE A 60 7.94 -1.89 0.25
CA ILE A 60 9.06 -1.60 1.12
C ILE A 60 8.47 -0.97 2.38
N SER A 61 8.74 -1.52 3.55
CA SER A 61 8.24 -0.98 4.82
C SER A 61 9.34 -0.27 5.61
N ALA A 62 8.93 0.71 6.40
CA ALA A 62 9.76 1.36 7.39
C ALA A 62 9.26 0.96 8.77
N VAL A 63 10.15 0.46 9.61
CA VAL A 63 9.85 -0.01 10.96
C VAL A 63 10.75 0.70 11.97
N SER A 64 10.22 0.96 13.17
CA SER A 64 11.01 1.44 14.31
C SER A 64 12.00 0.35 14.76
N GLU A 65 13.03 0.71 15.53
CA GLU A 65 13.85 -0.30 16.22
C GLU A 65 13.04 -1.18 17.16
N ASP A 66 11.94 -0.66 17.69
CA ASP A 66 11.00 -1.40 18.54
C ASP A 66 10.06 -2.32 17.75
N GLY A 67 10.12 -2.30 16.41
CA GLY A 67 9.29 -3.11 15.52
C GLY A 67 7.96 -2.47 15.11
N ASP A 68 7.70 -1.24 15.56
CA ASP A 68 6.48 -0.51 15.18
C ASP A 68 6.48 -0.16 13.70
N PHE A 69 5.31 -0.28 13.06
CA PHE A 69 5.10 0.16 11.68
C PHE A 69 5.18 1.69 11.59
N LEU A 70 6.05 2.22 10.74
CA LEU A 70 6.22 3.67 10.53
C LEU A 70 5.76 4.12 9.13
N GLY A 71 5.70 3.20 8.17
CA GLY A 71 5.25 3.50 6.82
C GLY A 71 5.50 2.37 5.82
N VAL A 72 4.93 2.51 4.63
CA VAL A 72 5.12 1.58 3.52
C VAL A 72 5.11 2.33 2.19
N ALA A 73 5.98 1.91 1.28
CA ALA A 73 5.93 2.26 -0.13
C ALA A 73 5.58 1.01 -0.93
N GLY A 74 4.42 1.03 -1.58
CA GLY A 74 3.99 0.01 -2.53
C GLY A 74 4.37 0.38 -3.95
N TYR A 75 4.78 -0.62 -4.73
CA TYR A 75 5.13 -0.44 -6.13
C TYR A 75 4.49 -1.49 -7.02
N LYS A 76 4.42 -1.16 -8.30
CA LYS A 76 4.00 -2.07 -9.36
C LYS A 76 5.18 -2.34 -10.27
N SER A 77 5.46 -3.62 -10.47
CA SER A 77 6.46 -4.17 -11.38
C SER A 77 5.74 -4.97 -12.49
N PRO A 78 6.46 -5.44 -13.52
CA PRO A 78 5.92 -6.39 -14.50
C PRO A 78 5.49 -7.72 -13.85
N ASP A 79 6.13 -8.11 -12.75
CA ASP A 79 5.90 -9.38 -12.04
C ASP A 79 4.72 -9.31 -11.06
N GLY A 80 4.28 -8.11 -10.66
CA GLY A 80 3.20 -7.94 -9.70
C GLY A 80 2.95 -6.49 -9.26
N ALA A 81 1.98 -6.30 -8.38
CA ALA A 81 1.63 -5.00 -7.83
C ALA A 81 1.38 -5.11 -6.34
N PHE A 82 1.72 -4.05 -5.60
CA PHE A 82 1.37 -3.95 -4.19
C PHE A 82 -0.12 -4.20 -3.95
N ILE A 83 -1.00 -3.62 -4.77
CA ILE A 83 -2.43 -3.92 -4.80
C ILE A 83 -2.78 -4.67 -6.10
N GLY A 84 -2.68 -6.00 -6.05
CA GLY A 84 -2.88 -6.91 -7.18
C GLY A 84 -4.22 -7.65 -7.13
N GLY A 85 -5.34 -6.96 -7.25
CA GLY A 85 -6.66 -7.60 -7.14
C GLY A 85 -7.04 -8.46 -8.34
N ARG A 86 -7.49 -9.71 -8.11
CA ARG A 86 -8.13 -10.54 -9.14
C ARG A 86 -9.64 -10.60 -8.94
N PHE A 87 -10.33 -11.06 -9.97
CA PHE A 87 -11.79 -11.22 -9.95
C PHE A 87 -12.28 -12.13 -8.80
N GLU A 88 -11.46 -13.11 -8.41
CA GLU A 88 -11.76 -14.04 -7.31
C GLU A 88 -11.77 -13.34 -5.95
N ASP A 89 -10.86 -12.38 -5.74
CA ASP A 89 -10.78 -11.61 -4.49
C ASP A 89 -11.98 -10.69 -4.31
N LEU A 90 -12.46 -10.13 -5.42
CA LEU A 90 -13.70 -9.37 -5.44
C LEU A 90 -14.90 -10.23 -5.07
N ALA A 91 -14.98 -11.46 -5.62
CA ALA A 91 -16.07 -12.38 -5.31
C ALA A 91 -16.05 -12.83 -3.84
N ALA A 92 -14.87 -12.98 -3.25
CA ALA A 92 -14.71 -13.35 -1.85
C ALA A 92 -15.24 -12.28 -0.88
N VAL A 93 -15.05 -10.99 -1.20
CA VAL A 93 -15.41 -9.88 -0.30
C VAL A 93 -16.79 -9.27 -0.58
N TYR A 94 -17.15 -9.11 -1.87
CA TYR A 94 -18.38 -8.43 -2.28
C TYR A 94 -19.49 -9.40 -2.70
N GLY A 95 -19.19 -10.69 -2.81
CA GLY A 95 -20.14 -11.69 -3.31
C GLY A 95 -20.39 -11.57 -4.82
N ARG A 96 -21.20 -12.48 -5.37
CA ARG A 96 -21.44 -12.60 -6.82
C ARG A 96 -22.44 -11.57 -7.39
N THR A 97 -23.07 -10.74 -6.56
CA THR A 97 -24.30 -9.99 -6.90
C THR A 97 -24.11 -8.50 -7.18
N SER A 98 -22.88 -7.96 -7.21
CA SER A 98 -22.66 -6.52 -7.45
C SER A 98 -21.99 -6.23 -8.81
N PRO A 99 -22.76 -6.24 -9.92
CA PRO A 99 -22.25 -5.98 -11.26
C PRO A 99 -21.69 -4.54 -11.44
N ALA A 100 -22.26 -3.55 -10.75
CA ALA A 100 -21.78 -2.16 -10.80
C ALA A 100 -20.39 -1.98 -10.15
N ILE A 101 -20.16 -2.64 -9.02
CA ILE A 101 -18.86 -2.65 -8.33
C ILE A 101 -17.81 -3.36 -9.19
N ARG A 102 -18.18 -4.48 -9.81
CA ARG A 102 -17.30 -5.23 -10.72
C ARG A 102 -16.87 -4.42 -11.93
N GLY A 103 -17.78 -3.74 -12.62
CA GLY A 103 -17.42 -2.94 -13.80
C GLY A 103 -16.44 -1.81 -13.48
N LEU A 104 -16.65 -1.12 -12.35
CA LEU A 104 -15.77 -0.04 -11.92
C LEU A 104 -14.41 -0.55 -11.42
N LEU A 105 -14.37 -1.69 -10.72
CA LEU A 105 -13.12 -2.28 -10.23
C LEU A 105 -12.32 -2.99 -11.31
N ILE A 106 -12.98 -3.61 -12.29
CA ILE A 106 -12.33 -4.10 -13.50
C ILE A 106 -11.71 -2.91 -14.23
N GLY A 107 -12.42 -1.80 -14.43
CA GLY A 107 -11.84 -0.59 -15.05
C GLY A 107 -10.70 0.05 -14.24
N LEU A 108 -10.68 -0.13 -12.91
CA LEU A 108 -9.58 0.33 -12.05
C LEU A 108 -8.35 -0.60 -12.14
N LEU A 109 -8.57 -1.93 -12.22
CA LEU A 109 -7.52 -2.94 -12.39
C LEU A 109 -6.95 -2.97 -13.81
N GLU A 110 -7.81 -2.77 -14.82
CA GLU A 110 -7.51 -2.67 -16.25
C GLU A 110 -6.93 -1.31 -16.63
N ARG A 111 -6.76 -0.36 -15.68
CA ARG A 111 -5.81 0.73 -15.89
C ARG A 111 -4.42 0.11 -15.96
N ASN A 112 -4.12 -0.35 -17.17
CA ASN A 112 -2.86 -0.90 -17.63
C ASN A 112 -1.74 -0.03 -17.07
N CYS A 113 -0.87 -0.67 -16.29
CA CYS A 113 0.48 -0.18 -16.16
C CYS A 113 1.07 -0.30 -17.56
N ALA A 114 1.58 0.79 -18.10
CA ALA A 114 2.37 0.68 -19.32
C ALA A 114 3.53 -0.26 -19.02
N ASP A 115 3.78 -1.18 -19.96
CA ASP A 115 4.94 -2.07 -19.92
C ASP A 115 6.22 -1.25 -19.65
N ASP A 116 7.10 -1.77 -18.79
CA ASP A 116 8.43 -1.22 -18.46
C ASP A 116 8.53 0.03 -17.56
N THR A 117 7.61 0.25 -16.62
CA THR A 117 7.80 1.27 -15.56
C THR A 117 7.46 0.78 -14.15
N LEU A 118 8.38 1.01 -13.21
CA LEU A 118 8.15 0.91 -11.76
C LEU A 118 7.19 2.04 -11.37
N LEU A 119 5.92 1.70 -11.18
CA LEU A 119 4.88 2.69 -10.89
C LEU A 119 4.60 2.68 -9.39
N MET A 120 4.73 3.83 -8.75
CA MET A 120 4.45 3.96 -7.32
C MET A 120 2.94 3.76 -7.09
N ASP A 121 2.58 2.63 -6.49
CA ASP A 121 1.19 2.24 -6.20
C ASP A 121 0.67 2.97 -4.94
N GLY A 122 1.60 3.42 -4.08
CA GLY A 122 1.33 4.37 -3.01
C GLY A 122 2.48 4.47 -2.03
N ILE A 123 2.60 5.62 -1.34
CA ILE A 123 3.52 5.78 -0.21
C ILE A 123 2.76 6.36 0.98
N PHE A 124 2.97 5.75 2.14
CA PHE A 124 2.29 6.11 3.37
C PHE A 124 3.31 6.15 4.50
N VAL A 125 3.17 7.17 5.34
CA VAL A 125 3.96 7.33 6.56
C VAL A 125 3.00 7.67 7.68
N GLU A 126 3.12 6.93 8.77
CA GLU A 126 2.36 7.13 10.00
C GLU A 126 2.48 8.59 10.44
N PRO A 127 1.39 9.24 10.89
CA PRO A 127 1.41 10.65 11.27
C PRO A 127 2.53 10.99 12.27
N GLU A 128 2.81 10.06 13.18
CA GLU A 128 3.83 10.16 14.23
C GLU A 128 5.26 10.13 13.65
N ALA A 129 5.45 9.48 12.50
CA ALA A 129 6.71 9.39 11.78
C ALA A 129 6.92 10.49 10.73
N ARG A 130 5.94 11.38 10.51
CA ARG A 130 6.04 12.48 9.52
C ARG A 130 7.06 13.53 9.97
N GLY A 131 7.76 14.12 8.99
CA GLY A 131 8.81 15.11 9.25
C GLY A 131 10.13 14.52 9.79
N ARG A 132 10.24 13.18 9.88
CA ARG A 132 11.41 12.47 10.41
C ARG A 132 12.29 11.82 9.35
N GLY A 133 11.97 12.03 8.08
CA GLY A 133 12.73 11.50 6.95
C GLY A 133 12.33 10.08 6.51
N VAL A 134 11.38 9.43 7.18
CA VAL A 134 10.87 8.09 6.82
C VAL A 134 10.41 8.03 5.36
N GLY A 135 9.59 8.99 4.92
CA GLY A 135 9.14 9.03 3.53
C GLY A 135 10.27 9.24 2.52
N LYS A 136 11.32 9.98 2.88
CA LYS A 136 12.50 10.14 2.02
C LYS A 136 13.31 8.86 1.95
N ALA A 137 13.47 8.15 3.06
CA ALA A 137 14.17 6.87 3.07
C ALA A 137 13.42 5.79 2.28
N LEU A 138 12.09 5.74 2.40
CA LEU A 138 11.24 4.87 1.57
C LEU A 138 11.38 5.18 0.08
N LEU A 139 11.40 6.46 -0.30
CA LEU A 139 11.58 6.87 -1.70
C LEU A 139 12.97 6.49 -2.21
N ASN A 140 14.03 6.76 -1.43
CA ASN A 140 15.38 6.37 -1.80
C ASN A 140 15.51 4.85 -2.00
N ALA A 141 14.90 4.06 -1.10
CA ALA A 141 14.92 2.61 -1.21
C ALA A 141 14.19 2.09 -2.46
N MET A 142 13.17 2.82 -2.92
CA MET A 142 12.47 2.53 -4.18
C MET A 142 13.30 2.88 -5.41
N GLU A 143 14.15 3.91 -5.35
CA GLU A 143 15.07 4.28 -6.44
C GLU A 143 16.22 3.27 -6.61
N GLU A 144 16.46 2.44 -5.59
CA GLU A 144 17.49 1.39 -5.58
C GLU A 144 16.98 0.02 -6.07
N LEU A 145 15.68 -0.12 -6.36
CA LEU A 145 15.06 -1.32 -6.96
C LEU A 145 15.29 -1.39 -8.47
#